data_AF-G0A400-F1
#
_entry.id   AF-G0A400-F1
#
_cell.length_a   1.000
_cell.length_b   1.000
_cell.length_c   1.000
_cell.angle_alpha   90.00
_cell.angle_beta   90.00
_cell.angle_gamma   90.00
#
_symmetry.space_group_name_H-M   'P 1'
#
loop_
_entity.id
_entity.type
_entity.pdbx_description
1 polymer ?
#
loop_
_entity_poly.entity_id
_entity_poly.type
_entity_poly.pdbx_seq_one_letter_code
_entity_poly.pdbx_strand_id
1 'polypeptide(L)'
;MFDLTNNLLFSVHGGADSGGGVAGAVAGLLSFVEGLLALSPADMFAKLMPGVSALENIHPMFVHFPIALLPLFFLLDVIGTVGGKPDWRRAAGWFLYIGTFFAGLTVVAGLIAAGAVAHGGDVHEIMENHEHLGISVFALAAVLAVWRWLAKGQIAGPANTLYLLSAAILSALLVFTADFGGLMVYKYGVAVEPVAVTNKEAAARHQHGGVAAMPDAPPMTEEEDEESEHQHDHHDHSH
;
A
#
# COMPACT_ATOMS: atom_id res chain seq x y z
N MET A 1 -11.19 3.64 -24.03
CA MET A 1 -9.80 3.19 -23.77
C MET A 1 -8.91 4.39 -24.01
N PHE A 2 -8.46 5.05 -22.94
CA PHE A 2 -7.58 6.21 -23.05
C PHE A 2 -6.18 5.73 -23.47
N ASP A 3 -5.75 6.13 -24.66
CA ASP A 3 -4.40 5.87 -25.16
C ASP A 3 -3.41 6.79 -24.42
N LEU A 4 -2.89 6.29 -23.29
CA LEU A 4 -1.91 6.96 -22.43
C LEU A 4 -0.53 7.12 -23.09
N THR A 5 -0.28 6.41 -24.20
CA THR A 5 1.06 6.29 -24.79
C THR A 5 1.53 7.55 -25.53
N ASN A 6 0.61 8.34 -26.10
CA ASN A 6 1.01 9.52 -26.89
C ASN A 6 1.29 10.80 -26.07
N ASN A 7 0.77 10.92 -24.84
CA ASN A 7 0.87 12.16 -24.05
C ASN A 7 1.86 12.07 -22.87
N LEU A 8 2.26 10.86 -22.46
CA LEU A 8 3.33 10.67 -21.46
C LEU A 8 4.74 10.76 -22.06
N LEU A 9 4.84 10.86 -23.38
CA LEU A 9 6.09 10.79 -24.14
C LEU A 9 7.07 11.94 -23.78
N PHE A 10 6.55 13.13 -23.44
CA PHE A 10 7.35 14.26 -22.95
C PHE A 10 7.88 14.05 -21.53
N SER A 11 7.19 13.26 -20.70
CA SER A 11 7.53 13.07 -19.29
C SER A 11 8.65 12.05 -19.06
N VAL A 12 8.96 11.19 -20.04
CA VAL A 12 9.92 10.08 -19.90
C VAL A 12 11.18 10.28 -20.75
N HIS A 13 11.08 10.94 -21.90
CA HIS A 13 12.25 11.34 -22.70
C HIS A 13 12.33 12.86 -22.69
N GLY A 14 13.03 13.42 -21.69
CA GLY A 14 13.40 14.84 -21.71
C GLY A 14 14.08 15.12 -23.04
N GLY A 15 13.51 16.04 -23.83
CA GLY A 15 13.61 16.13 -25.31
C GLY A 15 14.99 16.16 -25.96
N ALA A 16 15.80 15.13 -25.75
CA ALA A 16 17.10 14.92 -26.34
C ALA A 16 16.99 14.25 -27.72
N ASP A 17 15.86 13.63 -28.01
CA ASP A 17 15.63 12.73 -29.14
C ASP A 17 14.91 13.41 -30.32
N SER A 18 14.30 14.58 -30.09
CA SER A 18 13.69 15.37 -31.16
C SER A 18 14.76 16.28 -31.76
N GLY A 19 15.08 16.08 -33.04
CA GLY A 19 16.14 16.81 -33.77
C GLY A 19 15.95 18.34 -33.93
N GLY A 20 15.18 18.99 -33.06
CA GLY A 20 14.83 20.43 -33.11
C GLY A 20 15.48 21.31 -32.03
N GLY A 21 16.34 20.77 -31.16
CA GLY A 21 17.02 21.54 -30.11
C GLY A 21 16.05 22.25 -29.16
N VAL A 22 16.43 23.44 -28.65
CA VAL A 22 15.63 24.23 -27.70
C VAL A 22 14.25 24.59 -28.27
N ALA A 23 14.16 24.86 -29.58
CA ALA A 23 12.90 25.19 -30.24
C ALA A 23 11.92 24.00 -30.22
N GLY A 24 12.43 22.77 -30.42
CA GLY A 24 11.65 21.53 -30.32
C GLY A 24 11.15 21.28 -28.89
N ALA A 25 11.99 21.52 -27.89
CA ALA A 25 11.60 21.40 -26.48
C ALA A 25 10.51 22.41 -26.09
N VAL A 26 10.62 23.66 -26.55
CA VAL A 26 9.60 24.70 -26.32
C VAL A 26 8.30 24.36 -27.06
N ALA A 27 8.36 23.90 -28.30
CA ALA A 27 7.18 23.48 -29.06
C ALA A 27 6.47 22.30 -28.36
N GLY A 28 7.21 21.30 -27.89
CA GLY A 28 6.66 20.17 -27.14
C GLY A 28 5.97 20.60 -25.83
N LEU A 29 6.60 21.51 -25.09
CA LEU A 29 6.02 22.07 -23.87
C LEU A 29 4.72 22.85 -24.16
N LEU A 30 4.72 23.69 -25.19
CA LEU A 30 3.54 24.47 -25.58
C LEU A 30 2.39 23.55 -26.00
N SER A 31 2.64 22.55 -26.83
CA SER A 31 1.61 21.57 -27.23
C SER A 31 1.08 20.77 -26.04
N PHE A 32 1.92 20.44 -25.07
CA PHE A 32 1.49 19.79 -23.84
C PHE A 32 0.59 20.72 -23.00
N VAL A 33 0.97 21.99 -22.81
CA VAL A 33 0.18 22.97 -22.06
C VAL A 33 -1.16 23.26 -22.75
N GLU A 34 -1.16 23.47 -24.06
CA GLU A 34 -2.39 23.60 -24.85
C GLU A 34 -3.29 22.36 -24.71
N GLY A 35 -2.69 21.17 -24.74
CA GLY A 35 -3.39 19.91 -24.53
C GLY A 35 -3.95 19.71 -23.12
N LEU A 36 -3.40 20.38 -22.09
CA LEU A 36 -3.95 20.40 -20.73
C LEU A 36 -5.06 21.43 -20.59
N LEU A 37 -4.88 22.63 -21.15
CA LEU A 37 -5.85 23.72 -21.08
C LEU A 37 -7.14 23.41 -21.87
N ALA A 38 -7.08 22.48 -22.82
CA ALA A 38 -8.24 21.99 -23.56
C ALA A 38 -9.11 21.00 -22.77
N LEU A 39 -8.66 20.54 -21.59
CA LEU A 39 -9.36 19.54 -20.78
C LEU A 39 -10.27 20.19 -19.74
N SER A 40 -11.25 19.41 -19.25
CA SER A 40 -11.97 19.78 -18.04
C SER A 40 -11.02 19.75 -16.82
N PRO A 41 -11.34 20.46 -15.72
CA PRO A 41 -10.50 20.40 -14.51
C PRO A 41 -10.28 18.98 -13.98
N ALA A 42 -11.27 18.10 -14.10
CA ALA A 42 -11.17 16.70 -13.67
C ALA A 42 -10.24 15.88 -14.58
N ASP A 43 -10.38 16.03 -15.90
CA ASP A 43 -9.53 15.32 -16.86
C ASP A 43 -8.08 15.84 -16.84
N MET A 44 -7.91 17.14 -16.60
CA MET A 44 -6.60 17.74 -16.34
C MET A 44 -5.95 17.13 -15.09
N PHE A 45 -6.71 17.01 -13.99
CA PHE A 45 -6.21 16.36 -12.78
C PHE A 45 -5.86 14.88 -13.04
N ALA A 46 -6.71 14.13 -13.74
CA ALA A 46 -6.44 12.72 -14.07
C ALA A 46 -5.20 12.54 -14.96
N LYS A 47 -4.94 13.48 -15.88
CA LYS A 47 -3.68 13.47 -16.65
C LYS A 47 -2.46 13.84 -15.81
N LEU A 48 -2.58 14.77 -14.87
CA LEU A 48 -1.47 15.23 -14.04
C LEU A 48 -1.13 14.23 -12.91
N MET A 49 -2.14 13.58 -12.35
CA MET A 49 -2.04 12.68 -11.20
C MET A 49 -2.71 11.33 -11.50
N PRO A 50 -2.27 10.60 -12.53
CA PRO A 50 -2.94 9.38 -12.99
C PRO A 50 -3.00 8.30 -11.90
N GLY A 51 -1.96 8.20 -11.06
CA GLY A 51 -1.94 7.24 -9.95
C GLY A 51 -3.01 7.52 -8.89
N VAL A 52 -3.24 8.79 -8.53
CA VAL A 52 -4.29 9.15 -7.56
C VAL A 52 -5.68 8.96 -8.15
N SER A 53 -5.85 9.29 -9.44
CA SER A 53 -7.12 9.11 -10.14
C SER A 53 -7.47 7.65 -10.41
N ALA A 54 -6.49 6.74 -10.41
CA ALA A 54 -6.70 5.31 -10.55
C ALA A 54 -7.05 4.60 -9.23
N LEU A 55 -6.99 5.28 -8.09
CA LEU A 55 -7.34 4.69 -6.80
C LEU A 55 -8.85 4.45 -6.71
N GLU A 56 -9.26 3.22 -6.44
CA GLU A 56 -10.67 2.90 -6.16
C GLU A 56 -11.13 3.46 -4.81
N ASN A 57 -10.20 3.76 -3.90
CA ASN A 57 -10.50 4.44 -2.64
C ASN A 57 -9.30 5.21 -2.10
N ILE A 58 -9.59 6.19 -1.24
CA ILE A 58 -8.59 7.11 -0.69
C ILE A 58 -7.87 6.57 0.56
N HIS A 59 -8.28 5.43 1.10
CA HIS A 59 -7.75 4.88 2.36
C HIS A 59 -6.23 4.66 2.32
N PRO A 60 -5.63 4.04 1.26
CA PRO A 60 -4.19 3.90 1.12
C PRO A 60 -3.40 5.21 1.14
N MET A 61 -4.01 6.35 0.80
CA MET A 61 -3.31 7.64 0.90
C MET A 61 -3.04 8.02 2.36
N PHE A 62 -3.94 7.64 3.27
CA PHE A 62 -3.83 8.00 4.69
C PHE A 62 -3.08 6.98 5.52
N VAL A 63 -3.07 5.68 5.18
CA VAL A 63 -2.45 4.61 6.01
C VAL A 63 -0.96 4.84 6.30
N HIS A 64 -0.24 5.49 5.38
CA HIS A 64 1.20 5.70 5.50
C HIS A 64 1.57 6.55 6.73
N PHE A 65 0.70 7.50 7.08
CA PHE A 65 0.92 8.41 8.21
C PHE A 65 0.89 7.69 9.56
N PRO A 66 -0.19 7.00 9.98
CA PRO A 66 -0.18 6.28 11.25
C PRO A 66 0.88 5.17 11.27
N ILE A 67 1.10 4.45 10.16
CA ILE A 67 2.14 3.41 10.04
C ILE A 67 3.54 3.95 10.34
N ALA A 68 3.87 5.16 9.89
CA ALA A 68 5.18 5.76 10.16
C ALA A 68 5.24 6.50 11.50
N LEU A 69 4.23 7.32 11.81
CA LEU A 69 4.28 8.27 12.92
C LEU A 69 4.09 7.61 14.28
N LEU A 70 3.21 6.61 14.41
CA LEU A 70 2.93 5.99 15.71
C LEU A 70 4.09 5.12 16.23
N PRO A 71 4.74 4.27 15.40
CA PRO A 71 5.95 3.57 15.83
C PRO A 71 7.10 4.52 16.13
N LEU A 72 7.25 5.60 15.35
CA LEU A 72 8.27 6.62 15.60
C LEU A 72 8.01 7.36 16.92
N PHE A 73 6.75 7.67 17.25
CA PHE A 73 6.36 8.16 18.57
C PHE A 73 6.85 7.22 19.66
N PHE A 74 6.52 5.92 19.57
CA PHE A 74 6.91 4.94 20.58
C PHE A 74 8.42 4.89 20.75
N LEU A 75 9.18 4.82 19.64
CA LEU A 75 10.64 4.77 19.67
C LEU A 75 11.25 6.02 20.33
N LEU A 76 10.80 7.21 19.93
CA LEU A 76 11.29 8.47 20.50
C LEU A 76 10.93 8.60 21.97
N ASP A 77 9.76 8.10 22.40
CA ASP A 77 9.35 8.17 23.79
C ASP A 77 10.12 7.21 24.69
N VAL A 78 10.45 6.01 24.19
CA VAL A 78 11.36 5.08 24.88
C VAL A 78 12.75 5.70 25.01
N ILE A 79 13.33 6.22 23.92
CA ILE A 79 14.66 6.85 23.94
C ILE A 79 14.67 8.06 24.87
N GLY A 80 13.63 8.90 24.80
CA GLY A 80 13.49 10.07 25.66
C GLY A 80 13.33 9.71 27.14
N THR A 81 12.65 8.61 27.44
CA THR A 81 12.51 8.08 28.81
C THR A 81 13.84 7.54 29.34
N VAL A 82 14.44 6.60 28.63
CA VAL A 82 15.67 5.91 29.07
C VAL A 82 16.85 6.89 29.14
N GLY A 83 16.94 7.81 28.17
CA GLY A 83 17.99 8.82 28.13
C GLY A 83 17.73 10.05 29.00
N GLY A 84 16.58 10.14 29.68
CA GLY A 84 16.22 11.31 30.50
C GLY A 84 16.15 12.61 29.68
N LYS A 85 15.77 12.53 28.40
CA LYS A 85 15.76 13.68 27.46
C LYS A 85 14.33 14.20 27.27
N PRO A 86 13.91 15.26 27.98
CA PRO A 86 12.53 15.78 27.90
C PRO A 86 12.17 16.30 26.50
N ASP A 87 13.14 16.83 25.75
CA ASP A 87 12.91 17.32 24.38
C ASP A 87 12.52 16.20 23.41
N TRP A 88 13.12 15.01 23.56
CA TRP A 88 12.78 13.84 22.76
C TRP A 88 11.36 13.36 23.05
N ARG A 89 10.99 13.37 24.34
CA ARG A 89 9.62 13.08 24.74
C ARG A 89 8.65 14.11 24.21
N ARG A 90 9.01 15.40 24.19
CA ARG A 90 8.18 16.47 23.61
C ARG A 90 7.97 16.25 22.11
N ALA A 91 9.04 15.91 21.38
CA ALA A 91 8.95 15.55 19.96
C ALA A 91 8.04 14.33 19.75
N ALA A 92 8.20 13.26 20.54
CA ALA A 92 7.36 12.07 20.49
C ALA A 92 5.86 12.41 20.65
N GLY A 93 5.53 13.38 21.49
CA GLY A 93 4.16 13.86 21.65
C GLY A 93 3.54 14.39 20.36
N TRP A 94 4.31 15.15 19.56
CA TRP A 94 3.83 15.64 18.26
C TRP A 94 3.60 14.51 17.27
N PHE A 95 4.47 13.52 17.23
CA PHE A 95 4.28 12.31 16.40
C PHE A 95 3.01 11.55 16.81
N LEU A 96 2.73 11.43 18.10
CA LEU A 96 1.48 10.84 18.58
C LEU A 96 0.26 11.65 18.13
N TYR A 97 0.25 12.97 18.33
CA TYR A 97 -0.92 13.78 17.99
C TYR A 97 -1.23 13.77 16.48
N ILE A 98 -0.20 13.95 15.65
CA ILE A 98 -0.35 13.94 14.19
C ILE A 98 -0.70 12.51 13.72
N GLY A 99 -0.05 11.49 14.26
CA GLY A 99 -0.34 10.09 13.96
C GLY A 99 -1.78 9.70 14.30
N THR A 100 -2.28 10.10 15.47
CA THR A 100 -3.67 9.86 15.89
C THR A 100 -4.67 10.60 14.98
N PHE A 101 -4.37 11.83 14.59
CA PHE A 101 -5.22 12.58 13.66
C PHE A 101 -5.37 11.85 12.32
N PHE A 102 -4.25 11.41 11.72
CA PHE A 102 -4.29 10.66 10.47
C PHE A 102 -4.84 9.24 10.63
N ALA A 103 -4.68 8.59 11.78
CA ALA A 103 -5.37 7.33 12.08
C ALA A 103 -6.89 7.51 12.02
N GLY A 104 -7.42 8.61 12.56
CA GLY A 104 -8.84 8.95 12.43
C GLY A 104 -9.29 9.11 10.99
N LEU A 105 -8.54 9.87 10.18
CA LEU A 105 -8.82 10.01 8.73
C LEU A 105 -8.77 8.67 8.00
N THR A 106 -7.81 7.82 8.36
CA THR A 106 -7.64 6.48 7.78
C THR A 106 -8.82 5.57 8.10
N VAL A 107 -9.31 5.57 9.34
CA VAL A 107 -10.51 4.82 9.76
C VAL A 107 -11.73 5.29 8.99
N VAL A 108 -11.97 6.62 8.91
CA VAL A 108 -13.10 7.17 8.15
C VAL A 108 -13.03 6.76 6.68
N ALA A 109 -11.87 6.90 6.05
CA ALA A 109 -11.67 6.47 4.67
C ALA A 109 -11.88 4.97 4.47
N GLY A 110 -11.44 4.14 5.42
CA GLY A 110 -11.61 2.68 5.39
C GLY A 110 -13.07 2.26 5.50
N LEU A 111 -13.83 2.88 6.41
CA LEU A 111 -15.28 2.62 6.56
C LEU A 111 -16.07 3.01 5.31
N ILE A 112 -15.69 4.12 4.66
CA ILE A 112 -16.27 4.50 3.37
C ILE A 112 -15.94 3.45 2.30
N ALA A 113 -14.71 2.96 2.27
CA ALA A 113 -14.27 1.95 1.30
C ALA A 113 -14.97 0.59 1.50
N ALA A 114 -15.18 0.16 2.75
CA ALA A 114 -15.83 -1.12 3.08
C ALA A 114 -17.24 -1.25 2.47
N GLY A 115 -17.96 -0.13 2.34
CA GLY A 115 -19.29 -0.07 1.70
C GLY A 115 -19.26 0.13 0.18
N ALA A 116 -18.12 0.45 -0.42
CA ALA A 116 -18.01 0.85 -1.82
C ALA A 116 -17.23 -0.16 -2.69
N VAL A 117 -16.26 -0.88 -2.11
CA VAL A 117 -15.41 -1.84 -2.84
C VAL A 117 -16.09 -3.20 -2.87
N ALA A 118 -16.14 -3.83 -4.05
CA ALA A 118 -16.66 -5.18 -4.18
C ALA A 118 -15.69 -6.20 -3.55
N HIS A 119 -16.20 -7.03 -2.64
CA HIS A 119 -15.44 -8.12 -2.03
C HIS A 119 -16.25 -9.41 -2.04
N GLY A 120 -15.56 -10.54 -2.20
CA GLY A 120 -16.15 -11.88 -2.12
C GLY A 120 -16.21 -12.40 -0.68
N GLY A 121 -17.01 -13.43 -0.43
CA GLY A 121 -17.22 -13.99 0.91
C GLY A 121 -15.94 -14.39 1.64
N ASP A 122 -14.95 -14.94 0.93
CA ASP A 122 -13.68 -15.41 1.51
C ASP A 122 -12.79 -14.29 2.08
N VAL A 123 -12.99 -13.02 1.65
CA VAL A 123 -12.23 -11.87 2.15
C VAL A 123 -12.97 -11.10 3.25
N HIS A 124 -14.28 -11.30 3.35
CA HIS A 124 -15.14 -10.49 4.22
C HIS A 124 -14.69 -10.55 5.70
N GLU A 125 -14.38 -11.75 6.20
CA GLU A 125 -13.90 -11.95 7.57
C GLU A 125 -12.53 -11.29 7.80
N ILE A 126 -11.64 -11.33 6.80
CA ILE A 126 -10.32 -10.65 6.88
C ILE A 126 -10.53 -9.13 6.94
N MET A 127 -11.45 -8.60 6.14
CA MET A 127 -11.79 -7.19 6.11
C MET A 127 -12.39 -6.71 7.43
N GLU A 128 -13.33 -7.46 8.00
CA GLU A 128 -13.94 -7.14 9.32
C GLU A 128 -12.88 -7.14 10.44
N ASN A 129 -12.01 -8.15 10.45
CA ASN A 129 -10.88 -8.20 11.40
C ASN A 129 -9.93 -7.01 11.22
N HIS A 130 -9.59 -6.65 9.99
CA HIS A 130 -8.78 -5.47 9.69
C HIS A 130 -9.44 -4.18 10.18
N GLU A 131 -10.74 -4.02 9.96
CA GLU A 131 -11.53 -2.88 10.43
C GLU A 131 -11.48 -2.77 11.97
N HIS A 132 -11.76 -3.86 12.68
CA HIS A 132 -11.71 -3.88 14.14
C HIS A 132 -10.32 -3.54 14.69
N LEU A 133 -9.26 -4.06 14.05
CA LEU A 133 -7.88 -3.71 14.41
C LEU A 133 -7.61 -2.23 14.17
N GLY A 134 -8.02 -1.68 13.03
CA GLY A 134 -7.86 -0.26 12.69
C GLY A 134 -8.57 0.68 13.67
N ILE A 135 -9.82 0.35 14.05
CA ILE A 135 -10.58 1.10 15.07
C ILE A 135 -9.88 1.00 16.43
N SER A 136 -9.38 -0.18 16.80
CA SER A 136 -8.66 -0.40 18.06
C SER A 136 -7.37 0.41 18.14
N VAL A 137 -6.60 0.48 17.05
CA VAL A 137 -5.41 1.32 16.92
C VAL A 137 -5.77 2.80 17.12
N PHE A 138 -6.78 3.29 16.41
CA PHE A 138 -7.22 4.69 16.55
C PHE A 138 -7.69 5.00 17.98
N ALA A 139 -8.53 4.15 18.58
CA ALA A 139 -9.03 4.33 19.93
C ALA A 139 -7.89 4.37 20.97
N LEU A 140 -6.94 3.43 20.90
CA LEU A 140 -5.81 3.40 21.81
C LEU A 140 -4.87 4.61 21.61
N ALA A 141 -4.59 4.99 20.36
CA ALA A 141 -3.80 6.19 20.06
C ALA A 141 -4.47 7.48 20.57
N ALA A 142 -5.80 7.58 20.47
CA ALA A 142 -6.58 8.69 21.02
C ALA A 142 -6.52 8.72 22.55
N VAL A 143 -6.67 7.57 23.23
CA VAL A 143 -6.53 7.48 24.69
C VAL A 143 -5.13 7.91 25.13
N LEU A 144 -4.07 7.45 24.47
CA LEU A 144 -2.69 7.84 24.79
C LEU A 144 -2.43 9.33 24.52
N ALA A 145 -3.00 9.88 23.46
CA ALA A 145 -2.90 11.29 23.14
C ALA A 145 -3.58 12.14 24.22
N VAL A 146 -4.82 11.81 24.58
CA VAL A 146 -5.58 12.50 25.63
C VAL A 146 -4.89 12.36 26.98
N TRP A 147 -4.42 11.16 27.35
CA TRP A 147 -3.70 10.96 28.60
C TRP A 147 -2.45 11.85 28.67
N ARG A 148 -1.63 11.87 27.62
CA ARG A 148 -0.44 12.73 27.57
C ARG A 148 -0.78 14.22 27.63
N TRP A 149 -1.85 14.63 26.94
CA TRP A 149 -2.33 16.01 26.96
C TRP A 149 -2.75 16.43 28.38
N LEU A 150 -3.56 15.61 29.05
CA LEU A 150 -4.02 15.86 30.42
C LEU A 150 -2.87 15.84 31.43
N ALA A 151 -1.88 14.97 31.23
CA ALA A 151 -0.66 14.92 32.03
C ALA A 151 0.32 16.06 31.72
N LYS A 152 -0.01 16.98 30.80
CA LYS A 152 0.86 18.09 30.35
C LYS A 152 2.25 17.62 29.91
N GLY A 153 2.34 16.41 29.36
CA GLY A 153 3.61 15.78 28.96
C GLY A 153 4.49 15.28 30.10
N GLN A 154 4.04 15.37 31.36
CA GLN A 154 4.80 14.97 32.55
C GLN A 154 4.36 13.61 33.09
N ILE A 155 4.58 12.55 32.30
CA ILE A 155 4.29 11.18 32.74
C ILE A 155 5.58 10.55 33.30
N ALA A 156 5.58 10.21 34.59
CA ALA A 156 6.74 9.66 35.30
C ALA A 156 6.36 8.48 36.19
N GLY A 157 7.38 7.73 36.67
CA GLY A 157 7.20 6.61 37.60
C GLY A 157 6.36 5.46 37.00
N PRO A 158 5.58 4.74 37.82
CA PRO A 158 4.77 3.59 37.37
C PRO A 158 3.78 3.93 36.25
N ALA A 159 3.23 5.14 36.25
CA ALA A 159 2.33 5.62 35.20
C ALA A 159 3.03 5.67 33.84
N ASN A 160 4.33 6.01 33.81
CA ASN A 160 5.11 6.01 32.58
C ASN A 160 5.37 4.60 32.06
N THR A 161 5.59 3.63 32.95
CA THR A 161 5.71 2.22 32.56
C THR A 161 4.44 1.74 31.88
N LEU A 162 3.27 2.01 32.47
CA LEU A 162 1.99 1.67 31.85
C LEU A 162 1.79 2.38 30.51
N TYR A 163 2.13 3.67 30.42
CA TYR A 163 2.06 4.43 29.18
C TYR A 163 2.91 3.82 28.06
N LEU A 164 4.17 3.47 28.35
CA LEU A 164 5.07 2.85 27.37
C LEU A 164 4.64 1.44 26.98
N LEU A 165 4.11 0.64 27.90
CA LEU A 165 3.54 -0.67 27.59
C LEU A 165 2.33 -0.54 26.66
N SER A 166 1.41 0.39 26.94
CA SER A 166 0.28 0.68 26.06
C SER A 166 0.73 1.19 24.68
N ALA A 167 1.78 2.00 24.60
CA ALA A 167 2.37 2.44 23.33
C ALA A 167 3.04 1.29 22.55
N ALA A 168 3.63 0.32 23.24
CA ALA A 168 4.15 -0.90 22.62
C ALA A 168 3.01 -1.76 22.07
N ILE A 169 1.92 -1.93 22.82
CA ILE A 169 0.70 -2.63 22.37
C ILE A 169 0.10 -1.93 21.15
N LEU A 170 0.01 -0.60 21.16
CA LEU A 170 -0.43 0.19 20.00
C LEU A 170 0.42 -0.11 18.76
N SER A 171 1.75 -0.13 18.92
CA SER A 171 2.67 -0.42 17.81
C SER A 171 2.50 -1.85 17.29
N ALA A 172 2.31 -2.83 18.17
CA ALA A 172 2.06 -4.22 17.78
C ALA A 172 0.73 -4.39 17.04
N LEU A 173 -0.36 -3.80 17.57
CA LEU A 173 -1.67 -3.80 16.91
C LEU A 173 -1.58 -3.22 15.50
N LEU A 174 -0.88 -2.10 15.33
CA LEU A 174 -0.69 -1.46 14.04
C LEU A 174 0.08 -2.33 13.04
N VAL A 175 1.05 -3.14 13.49
CA VAL A 175 1.72 -4.12 12.63
C VAL A 175 0.73 -5.17 12.12
N PHE A 176 -0.12 -5.73 13.00
CA PHE A 176 -1.15 -6.68 12.58
C PHE A 176 -2.20 -6.03 11.65
N THR A 177 -2.60 -4.79 11.93
CA THR A 177 -3.49 -4.03 11.02
C THR A 177 -2.86 -3.91 9.63
N ALA A 178 -1.59 -3.52 9.56
CA ALA A 178 -0.88 -3.36 8.29
C ALA A 178 -0.70 -4.70 7.55
N ASP A 179 -0.44 -5.79 8.26
CA ASP A 179 -0.33 -7.14 7.69
C ASP A 179 -1.65 -7.59 7.04
N PHE A 180 -2.77 -7.45 7.73
CA PHE A 180 -4.09 -7.78 7.18
C PHE A 180 -4.44 -6.89 5.98
N GLY A 181 -4.11 -5.60 6.04
CA GLY A 181 -4.26 -4.68 4.92
C GLY A 181 -3.44 -5.12 3.70
N GLY A 182 -2.19 -5.52 3.93
CA GLY A 182 -1.32 -6.09 2.90
C GLY A 182 -1.88 -7.39 2.32
N LEU A 183 -2.39 -8.29 3.17
CA LEU A 183 -2.99 -9.55 2.73
C LEU A 183 -4.19 -9.30 1.79
N MET A 184 -5.08 -8.36 2.13
CA MET A 184 -6.22 -7.99 1.29
C MET A 184 -5.78 -7.46 -0.08
N VAL A 185 -4.79 -6.58 -0.12
CA VAL A 185 -4.31 -5.97 -1.38
C VAL A 185 -3.51 -6.97 -2.22
N TYR A 186 -2.50 -7.61 -1.63
CA TYR A 186 -1.50 -8.37 -2.38
C TYR A 186 -1.92 -9.80 -2.70
N LYS A 187 -2.72 -10.45 -1.83
CA LYS A 187 -3.19 -11.82 -2.08
C LYS A 187 -4.57 -11.83 -2.74
N TYR A 188 -5.47 -10.97 -2.27
CA TYR A 188 -6.88 -11.01 -2.69
C TYR A 188 -7.26 -9.90 -3.67
N GLY A 189 -6.36 -8.97 -3.98
CA GLY A 189 -6.61 -7.93 -4.98
C GLY A 189 -7.73 -6.95 -4.59
N VAL A 190 -7.97 -6.74 -3.29
CA VAL A 190 -9.01 -5.81 -2.84
C VAL A 190 -8.64 -4.39 -3.27
N ALA A 191 -9.57 -3.73 -3.97
CA ALA A 191 -9.42 -2.37 -4.50
C ALA A 191 -8.24 -2.17 -5.48
N VAL A 192 -7.82 -3.22 -6.18
CA VAL A 192 -6.82 -3.16 -7.25
C VAL A 192 -7.28 -3.98 -8.47
N GLU A 193 -6.94 -3.51 -9.67
CA GLU A 193 -7.27 -4.23 -10.89
C GLU A 193 -6.52 -5.57 -11.00
N PRO A 194 -7.17 -6.66 -11.47
CA PRO A 194 -6.52 -7.95 -11.66
C PRO A 194 -5.42 -7.88 -12.73
N VAL A 195 -4.17 -7.80 -12.29
CA VAL A 195 -2.97 -7.69 -13.14
C VAL A 195 -2.88 -8.83 -14.17
N ALA A 196 -3.38 -10.04 -13.86
CA ALA A 196 -3.33 -11.17 -14.77
C ALA A 196 -4.19 -10.99 -16.04
N VAL A 197 -5.28 -10.22 -15.98
CA VAL A 197 -6.10 -9.90 -17.15
C VAL A 197 -5.43 -8.81 -17.96
N THR A 198 -5.05 -7.71 -17.30
CA THR A 198 -4.40 -6.55 -17.92
C THR A 198 -3.07 -6.92 -18.60
N ASN A 199 -2.24 -7.74 -17.96
CA ASN A 199 -0.96 -8.17 -18.51
C ASN A 199 -1.09 -9.23 -19.60
N LYS A 200 -2.08 -10.13 -19.56
CA LYS A 200 -2.33 -11.08 -20.65
C LYS A 200 -2.81 -10.34 -21.90
N GLU A 201 -3.69 -9.36 -21.75
CA GLU A 201 -4.10 -8.50 -22.86
C GLU A 201 -2.95 -7.65 -23.40
N ALA A 202 -2.12 -7.08 -22.53
CA ALA A 202 -0.93 -6.34 -22.95
C ALA A 202 0.08 -7.25 -23.66
N ALA A 203 0.38 -8.43 -23.11
CA ALA A 203 1.28 -9.42 -23.71
C ALA A 203 0.76 -9.92 -25.07
N ALA A 204 -0.55 -10.11 -25.22
CA ALA A 204 -1.16 -10.44 -26.51
C ALA A 204 -0.98 -9.31 -27.55
N ARG A 205 -0.97 -8.04 -27.11
CA ARG A 205 -0.69 -6.87 -27.96
C ARG A 205 0.82 -6.68 -28.23
N HIS A 206 1.70 -7.30 -27.43
CA HIS A 206 3.17 -7.28 -27.56
C HIS A 206 3.72 -8.57 -28.21
N GLN A 207 2.99 -9.21 -29.12
CA GLN A 207 3.62 -10.21 -30.00
C GLN A 207 4.53 -9.48 -30.99
N HIS A 208 5.85 -9.57 -30.77
CA HIS A 208 6.84 -9.19 -31.77
C HIS A 208 6.53 -9.95 -33.07
N GLY A 209 6.35 -9.20 -34.17
CA GLY A 209 6.08 -9.77 -35.50
C GLY A 209 7.01 -10.95 -35.77
N GLY A 210 6.40 -12.12 -35.97
CA GLY A 210 7.09 -13.39 -36.01
C GLY A 210 8.27 -13.41 -36.95
N VAL A 211 9.43 -13.78 -36.43
CA VAL A 211 10.42 -14.48 -37.26
C VAL A 211 9.74 -15.78 -37.66
N ALA A 212 9.50 -15.93 -38.96
CA ALA A 212 8.91 -17.14 -39.54
C ALA A 212 9.65 -18.38 -39.01
N ALA A 213 8.95 -19.19 -38.23
CA ALA A 213 9.44 -20.51 -37.84
C ALA A 213 9.53 -21.36 -39.11
N MET A 214 10.73 -21.82 -39.45
CA MET A 214 10.92 -22.86 -40.46
C MET A 214 10.25 -24.15 -39.96
N PRO A 215 9.47 -24.86 -40.78
CA PRO A 215 9.01 -26.20 -40.46
C PRO A 215 10.11 -27.20 -40.82
N ASP A 216 10.59 -27.95 -39.83
CA ASP A 216 10.94 -29.37 -39.94
C ASP A 216 11.71 -29.84 -38.69
N ALA A 217 10.96 -30.32 -37.70
CA ALA A 217 11.47 -31.29 -36.72
C ALA A 217 10.33 -32.29 -36.42
N PRO A 218 10.55 -33.61 -36.58
CA PRO A 218 9.52 -34.63 -36.39
C PRO A 218 9.22 -34.86 -34.89
N PRO A 219 8.04 -35.42 -34.56
CA PRO A 219 7.54 -35.45 -33.19
C PRO A 219 8.25 -36.53 -32.35
N MET A 220 8.74 -36.15 -31.18
CA MET A 220 9.17 -37.07 -30.13
C MET A 220 7.94 -37.51 -29.35
N THR A 221 7.78 -38.83 -29.25
CA THR A 221 6.70 -39.54 -28.55
C THR A 221 6.73 -39.31 -27.04
N GLU A 222 5.55 -39.15 -26.46
CA GLU A 222 5.28 -39.09 -25.03
C GLU A 222 5.62 -40.45 -24.39
N GLU A 223 6.46 -40.45 -23.35
CA GLU A 223 6.57 -41.55 -22.39
C GLU A 223 5.93 -41.09 -21.07
N GLU A 224 4.94 -41.85 -20.62
CA GLU A 224 4.16 -41.65 -19.41
C GLU A 224 5.02 -42.00 -18.18
N ASP A 225 5.21 -41.05 -17.26
CA ASP A 225 5.83 -41.30 -15.96
C ASP A 225 4.75 -41.81 -14.96
N GLU A 226 4.85 -43.08 -14.59
CA GLU A 226 4.03 -43.74 -13.57
C GLU A 226 4.32 -43.20 -12.15
N GLU A 227 3.24 -42.96 -11.40
CA GLU A 227 3.21 -42.60 -9.98
C GLU A 227 3.88 -43.66 -9.09
N SER A 228 4.76 -43.24 -8.17
CA SER A 228 5.13 -44.06 -7.01
C SER A 228 4.70 -43.38 -5.69
N GLU A 229 3.55 -43.82 -5.16
CA GLU A 229 3.12 -43.56 -3.80
C GLU A 229 4.04 -44.28 -2.78
N HIS A 230 4.65 -43.54 -1.86
CA HIS A 230 5.31 -44.10 -0.69
C HIS A 230 4.36 -44.06 0.51
N GLN A 231 3.75 -45.20 0.82
CA GLN A 231 2.98 -45.42 2.06
C GLN A 231 3.83 -46.32 2.98
N HIS A 232 4.29 -45.74 4.10
CA HIS A 232 4.91 -46.48 5.19
C HIS A 232 3.83 -46.74 6.26
N ASP A 233 3.45 -48.00 6.41
CA ASP A 233 2.66 -48.45 7.56
C ASP A 233 3.44 -49.47 8.39
N HIS A 234 3.31 -49.29 9.70
CA HIS A 234 4.02 -49.98 10.77
C HIS A 234 3.58 -51.44 10.90
N HIS A 235 4.54 -52.35 11.13
CA HIS A 235 4.24 -53.62 11.79
C HIS A 235 5.20 -53.91 12.96
N ASP A 236 4.53 -54.13 14.09
CA ASP A 236 4.95 -54.60 15.40
C ASP A 236 5.58 -56.00 15.35
N HIS A 237 6.64 -56.23 16.12
CA HIS A 237 6.99 -57.55 16.61
C HIS A 237 7.56 -57.48 18.04
N SER A 238 6.77 -58.02 18.95
CA SER A 238 7.16 -58.51 20.27
C SER A 238 7.90 -59.84 20.15
N HIS A 239 9.01 -59.98 20.89
CA HIS A 239 9.38 -61.13 21.70
C HIS A 239 10.59 -60.82 22.59
#